data_AF-A0A4V2QBG1-F1
#
_entry.id   AF-A0A4V2QBG1-F1
#
_cell.length_a   1.000
_cell.length_b   1.000
_cell.length_c   1.000
_cell.angle_alpha   90.00
_cell.angle_beta   90.00
_cell.angle_gamma   90.00
#
_symmetry.space_group_name_H-M   'P 1'
#
loop_
_entity.id
_entity.type
_entity.pdbx_description
1 polymer ?
#
loop_
_entity_poly.entity_id
_entity_poly.type
_entity_poly.pdbx_seq_one_letter_code
_entity_poly.pdbx_strand_id
1 'polypeptide(L)'
;MNFAFILILISIIAIIITFILNLLFKKTRYVKYIPGIVLFPFIIYNFITMYSVTSEGFESLGRFVMGILLLAACASSLIASITFDIIHRTIGRKK
;
A
#
# COMPACT_ATOMS: atom_id res chain seq x y z
N MET A 1 -13.11 -6.74 18.26
CA MET A 1 -11.92 -6.49 17.41
C MET A 1 -11.87 -5.01 17.10
N ASN A 2 -10.78 -4.33 17.47
CA ASN A 2 -10.64 -2.90 17.24
C ASN A 2 -10.23 -2.64 15.79
N PHE A 3 -10.84 -1.65 15.13
CA PHE A 3 -10.53 -1.27 13.76
C PHE A 3 -9.03 -0.98 13.54
N ALA A 4 -8.37 -0.42 14.55
CA ALA A 4 -6.92 -0.21 14.56
C ALA A 4 -6.11 -1.49 14.36
N PHE A 5 -6.57 -2.63 14.90
CA PHE A 5 -5.89 -3.92 14.74
C PHE A 5 -5.91 -4.40 13.28
N ILE A 6 -7.01 -4.16 12.57
CA ILE A 6 -7.16 -4.51 11.16
C ILE A 6 -6.18 -3.69 10.30
N LEU A 7 -6.05 -2.40 10.59
CA LEU A 7 -5.10 -1.52 9.89
C LEU A 7 -3.64 -1.93 10.10
N ILE A 8 -3.28 -2.32 11.33
CA ILE A 8 -1.93 -2.82 11.64
C ILE A 8 -1.67 -4.11 10.86
N LEU A 9 -2.62 -5.04 10.86
CA LEU A 9 -2.48 -6.33 10.18
C LEU A 9 -2.31 -6.16 8.67
N ILE A 10 -3.10 -5.29 8.04
CA ILE A 10 -2.96 -4.95 6.61
C ILE A 10 -1.62 -4.28 6.32
N SER A 11 -1.16 -3.39 7.18
CA SER A 11 0.14 -2.74 7.03
C SER A 11 1.29 -3.75 7.07
N ILE A 12 1.24 -4.71 8.00
CA ILE A 12 2.24 -5.80 8.09
C ILE A 12 2.24 -6.63 6.81
N ILE A 13 1.07 -7.03 6.32
CA ILE A 13 0.94 -7.81 5.07
C ILE A 13 1.51 -7.03 3.88
N ALA A 14 1.19 -5.74 3.75
CA ALA A 14 1.70 -4.90 2.69
C ALA A 14 3.24 -4.76 2.73
N ILE A 15 3.83 -4.65 3.92
CA ILE A 15 5.29 -4.64 4.10
C ILE A 15 5.90 -5.98 3.67
N ILE A 16 5.30 -7.11 4.07
CA ILE A 16 5.77 -8.45 3.69
C ILE A 16 5.73 -8.63 2.17
N ILE A 17 4.64 -8.24 1.51
CA ILE A 17 4.53 -8.31 0.04
C ILE A 17 5.60 -7.45 -0.62
N THR A 18 5.80 -6.21 -0.12
CA THR A 18 6.83 -5.30 -0.64
C THR A 18 8.23 -5.88 -0.46
N PHE A 19 8.48 -6.56 0.67
CA PHE A 19 9.74 -7.26 0.93
C PHE A 19 9.96 -8.46 0.00
N ILE A 20 8.94 -9.28 -0.22
CA ILE A 20 9.01 -10.41 -1.15
C ILE A 20 9.29 -9.92 -2.59
N LEU A 21 8.60 -8.87 -3.03
CA LEU A 21 8.87 -8.25 -4.34
C LEU A 21 10.31 -7.73 -4.44
N ASN A 22 10.79 -7.05 -3.40
CA ASN A 22 12.18 -6.60 -3.33
C ASN A 22 13.18 -7.77 -3.43
N LEU A 23 12.87 -8.91 -2.82
CA LEU A 23 13.73 -10.10 -2.83
C LEU A 23 13.72 -10.85 -4.18
N LEU A 24 12.56 -10.93 -4.84
CA LEU A 24 12.45 -11.55 -6.17
C LEU A 24 13.11 -10.71 -7.27
N PHE A 25 12.96 -9.39 -7.18
CA PHE A 25 13.39 -8.45 -8.22
C PHE A 25 14.65 -7.67 -7.84
N LYS A 26 15.65 -8.34 -7.23
CA LYS A 26 16.93 -7.74 -6.78
C LYS A 26 17.64 -6.89 -7.85
N LYS A 27 17.43 -7.18 -9.13
CA LYS A 27 18.08 -6.50 -10.26
C LYS A 27 17.40 -5.18 -10.65
N THR A 28 16.11 -5.02 -10.37
CA THR A 28 15.29 -3.90 -10.84
C THR A 28 14.79 -3.07 -9.66
N ARG A 29 15.43 -1.91 -9.44
CA ARG A 29 15.15 -1.01 -8.29
C ARG A 29 13.70 -0.51 -8.23
N TYR A 30 13.03 -0.39 -9.37
CA TYR A 30 11.68 0.19 -9.48
C TYR A 30 10.55 -0.76 -9.08
N VAL A 31 10.78 -2.07 -9.03
CA VAL A 31 9.71 -3.06 -8.78
C VAL A 31 9.10 -2.92 -7.38
N LYS A 32 9.87 -2.39 -6.43
CA LYS A 32 9.44 -2.16 -5.04
C LYS A 32 8.31 -1.12 -4.93
N TYR A 33 8.13 -0.26 -5.94
CA TYR A 33 7.10 0.77 -5.96
C TYR A 33 5.79 0.32 -6.63
N ILE A 34 5.79 -0.83 -7.30
CA ILE A 34 4.61 -1.36 -8.01
C ILE A 34 3.40 -1.47 -7.08
N PRO A 35 3.50 -2.04 -5.85
CA PRO A 35 2.32 -2.16 -5.00
C PRO A 35 1.72 -0.80 -4.66
N GLY A 36 2.53 0.18 -4.27
CA GLY A 36 2.07 1.54 -3.97
C GLY A 36 1.44 2.24 -5.18
N ILE A 37 2.10 2.18 -6.35
CA ILE A 37 1.61 2.80 -7.59
C ILE A 37 0.31 2.16 -8.07
N VAL A 38 0.16 0.84 -7.94
CA VAL A 38 -1.05 0.12 -8.34
C VAL A 38 -2.19 0.39 -7.37
N LEU A 39 -1.93 0.43 -6.06
CA LEU A 39 -2.96 0.69 -5.05
C LEU A 39 -3.55 2.10 -5.13
N PHE A 40 -2.74 3.08 -5.55
CA PHE A 40 -3.15 4.48 -5.64
C PHE A 40 -4.40 4.75 -6.51
N PRO A 41 -4.49 4.28 -7.78
CA PRO A 41 -5.70 4.45 -8.58
C PRO A 41 -6.91 3.69 -8.01
N PHE A 42 -6.73 2.56 -7.31
CA PHE A 42 -7.84 1.89 -6.62
C PHE A 42 -8.38 2.72 -5.44
N ILE A 43 -7.51 3.44 -4.72
CA ILE A 43 -7.95 4.38 -3.69
C ILE A 43 -8.82 5.47 -4.33
N ILE A 44 -8.30 6.11 -5.37
CA ILE A 44 -9.02 7.18 -6.10
C ILE A 44 -10.37 6.67 -6.60
N TYR A 45 -10.40 5.48 -7.22
CA TYR A 45 -11.63 4.85 -7.68
C TYR A 45 -12.64 4.68 -6.53
N ASN A 46 -12.24 4.10 -5.40
CA ASN A 46 -13.15 3.90 -4.27
C ASN A 46 -13.70 5.23 -3.74
N PHE A 47 -12.87 6.28 -3.64
CA PHE A 47 -13.32 7.60 -3.20
C PHE A 47 -14.25 8.29 -4.21
N ILE A 48 -13.94 8.25 -5.50
CA ILE A 48 -14.81 8.85 -6.54
C ILE A 48 -16.15 8.13 -6.55
N THR A 49 -16.14 6.79 -6.56
CA THR A 49 -17.37 6.01 -6.66
C THR A 49 -18.20 6.12 -5.37
N MET A 50 -17.61 6.44 -4.20
CA MET A 50 -18.37 6.74 -2.98
C MET A 50 -19.35 7.91 -3.15
N TYR A 51 -19.01 8.90 -3.98
CA TYR A 51 -19.86 10.06 -4.26
C TYR A 51 -20.75 9.87 -5.49
N SER A 52 -20.75 8.69 -6.11
CA SER A 52 -21.61 8.42 -7.27
C SER A 52 -23.09 8.33 -6.86
N VAL A 53 -23.98 8.81 -7.73
CA VAL A 53 -25.44 8.89 -7.47
C VAL A 53 -26.07 7.50 -7.27
N THR A 54 -25.38 6.43 -7.71
CA THR A 54 -25.83 5.04 -7.65
C THR A 54 -25.46 4.31 -6.36
N SER A 55 -24.60 4.86 -5.50
CA SER A 55 -24.20 4.18 -4.26
C SER A 55 -25.17 4.46 -3.13
N GLU A 56 -25.89 3.42 -2.69
CA GLU A 56 -26.75 3.45 -1.50
C GLU A 56 -25.89 3.62 -0.23
N GLY A 57 -26.46 4.19 0.85
CA GLY A 57 -25.70 4.64 2.02
C GLY A 57 -24.77 3.59 2.67
N PHE A 58 -25.12 2.30 2.61
CA PHE A 58 -24.26 1.22 3.12
C PHE A 58 -23.10 0.89 2.16
N GLU A 59 -23.32 0.97 0.85
CA GLU A 59 -22.28 0.75 -0.16
C GLU A 59 -21.23 1.86 -0.11
N SER A 60 -21.65 3.11 0.09
CA SER A 60 -20.75 4.26 0.29
C SER A 60 -19.84 4.05 1.51
N LEU A 61 -20.38 3.51 2.60
CA LEU A 61 -19.58 3.18 3.79
C LEU A 61 -18.56 2.08 3.50
N GLY A 62 -18.96 1.03 2.77
CA GLY A 62 -18.05 -0.04 2.34
C GLY A 62 -16.89 0.49 1.48
N ARG A 63 -17.18 1.37 0.52
CA ARG A 63 -16.18 2.02 -0.35
C ARG A 63 -15.24 2.93 0.46
N PHE A 64 -15.77 3.65 1.44
CA PHE A 64 -14.96 4.47 2.35
C PHE A 64 -13.98 3.63 3.18
N VAL A 65 -14.48 2.57 3.82
CA VAL A 65 -13.65 1.66 4.61
C VAL A 65 -12.59 1.03 3.71
N MET A 66 -12.97 0.52 2.54
CA MET A 66 -12.03 -0.06 1.58
C MET A 66 -10.96 0.94 1.14
N GLY A 67 -11.33 2.20 0.89
CA GLY A 67 -10.41 3.28 0.59
C GLY A 67 -9.38 3.50 1.71
N ILE A 68 -9.80 3.50 2.98
CA ILE A 68 -8.89 3.61 4.13
C ILE A 68 -7.96 2.40 4.24
N LEU A 69 -8.46 1.18 4.02
CA LEU A 69 -7.64 -0.03 4.06
C LEU A 69 -6.57 0.00 2.96
N LEU A 70 -6.95 0.38 1.75
CA LEU A 70 -6.04 0.52 0.61
C LEU A 70 -5.04 1.66 0.85
N LEU A 71 -5.45 2.75 1.48
CA LEU A 71 -4.57 3.86 1.86
C LEU A 71 -3.51 3.41 2.87
N ALA A 72 -3.89 2.67 3.90
CA ALA A 72 -2.97 2.10 4.88
C ALA A 72 -1.96 1.15 4.22
N ALA A 73 -2.43 0.25 3.33
CA ALA A 73 -1.56 -0.64 2.55
C ALA A 73 -0.59 0.13 1.63
N CYS A 74 -1.08 1.17 0.95
CA CYS A 74 -0.29 1.99 0.04
C CYS A 74 0.80 2.77 0.81
N ALA A 75 0.42 3.44 1.91
CA ALA A 75 1.36 4.22 2.72
C ALA A 75 2.45 3.33 3.31
N SER A 76 2.09 2.19 3.91
CA SER A 76 3.05 1.25 4.48
C SER A 76 3.99 0.65 3.42
N SER A 77 3.47 0.30 2.24
CA SER A 77 4.29 -0.18 1.12
C SER A 77 5.28 0.88 0.61
N LEU A 78 4.83 2.14 0.47
CA LEU A 78 5.72 3.24 0.04
C LEU A 78 6.83 3.49 1.05
N ILE A 79 6.50 3.56 2.35
CA ILE A 79 7.49 3.73 3.41
C ILE A 79 8.51 2.59 3.37
N ALA A 80 8.04 1.34 3.28
CA ALA A 80 8.92 0.17 3.20
C ALA A 80 9.85 0.22 1.97
N SER A 81 9.31 0.58 0.80
CA SER A 81 10.09 0.72 -0.44
C SER A 81 11.21 1.77 -0.29
N ILE A 82 10.89 2.94 0.27
CA ILE A 82 11.87 4.02 0.54
C ILE A 82 12.93 3.55 1.54
N THR A 83 12.53 2.92 2.63
CA THR A 83 13.46 2.39 3.63
C THR A 83 14.42 1.37 3.01
N PHE A 84 13.92 0.45 2.18
CA PHE A 84 14.76 -0.51 1.48
C PHE A 84 15.72 0.15 0.50
N ASP A 85 15.33 1.22 -0.19
CA ASP A 85 16.22 1.95 -1.10
C ASP A 85 17.36 2.65 -0.33
N ILE A 86 17.05 3.28 0.81
CA ILE A 86 18.06 3.91 1.69
C ILE A 86 19.04 2.86 2.22
N ILE A 87 18.54 1.71 2.69
CA ILE A 87 19.40 0.61 3.19
C ILE A 87 20.30 0.10 2.06
N HIS A 88 19.77 -0.09 0.86
CA HIS A 88 20.55 -0.57 -0.28
C HIS A 88 21.66 0.42 -0.70
N ARG A 89 21.36 1.72 -0.72
CA ARG A 89 22.36 2.78 -0.95
C ARG A 89 23.44 2.81 0.13
N THR A 90 23.04 2.63 1.39
CA THR A 90 23.98 2.68 2.54
C THR A 90 24.92 1.48 2.53
N ILE A 91 24.43 0.28 2.23
CA ILE A 91 25.25 -0.94 2.11
C ILE A 91 26.15 -0.86 0.87
N GLY A 92 25.66 -0.32 -0.25
CA GLY A 92 26.44 -0.16 -1.48
C GLY A 92 27.63 0.81 -1.36
N ARG A 93 27.64 1.73 -0.38
CA ARG A 93 28.79 2.62 -0.10
C ARG A 93 29.88 1.98 0.77
N LYS A 94 29.61 0.84 1.42
CA LYS A 94 30.59 0.11 2.25
C LYS A 94 31.38 -0.95 1.46
N LYS A 95 31.11 -1.10 0.17
CA LYS A 95 31.87 -1.94 -0.77
C LYS A 95 32.70 -1.06 -1.68
#